data_AF-A0A4Q3RUJ5-F1
#
_entry.id   AF-A0A4Q3RUJ5-F1
#
_cell.length_a   1.000
_cell.length_b   1.000
_cell.length_c   1.000
_cell.angle_alpha   90.00
_cell.angle_beta   90.00
_cell.angle_gamma   90.00
#
_symmetry.space_group_name_H-M   'P 1'
#
loop_
_entity.id
_entity.type
_entity.pdbx_description
1 polymer ?
#
loop_
_entity_poly.entity_id
_entity_poly.type
_entity_poly.pdbx_seq_one_letter_code
_entity_poly.pdbx_strand_id
1 'polypeptide(L)'
;MRRALLGLGILLNCIPGFTADRREVFSPDKKIRLAAEVNDSIYYSVYHNGSMILEPSVIDMLLSDGTRISDKLAIRRSSVTFHKNIITSPVPEKRKYIPDVYNELSIRLRQPFSIIFRVYDDGVAYRIVSHYRDSITIMNEKAVYRFPANHLLYYPEVVKRENADSFHTSFEEPYQIKPLDSING
;
A
#
# COMPACT_ATOMS: atom_id res chain seq x y z
N MET A 1 35.03 -14.25 -62.04
CA MET A 1 33.69 -13.75 -61.64
C MET A 1 33.56 -13.88 -60.12
N ARG A 2 33.75 -12.80 -59.36
CA ARG A 2 33.66 -12.80 -57.89
C ARG A 2 32.25 -12.38 -57.47
N ARG A 3 31.55 -13.25 -56.75
CA ARG A 3 30.24 -12.98 -56.14
C ARG A 3 30.47 -12.31 -54.78
N ALA A 4 29.90 -11.13 -54.57
CA ALA A 4 29.84 -10.49 -53.26
C ALA A 4 28.48 -10.82 -52.61
N LEU A 5 28.51 -11.48 -51.44
CA LEU A 5 27.33 -11.65 -50.59
C LEU A 5 27.20 -10.44 -49.67
N LEU A 6 26.05 -9.75 -49.71
CA LEU A 6 25.64 -8.79 -48.68
C LEU A 6 25.12 -9.56 -47.45
N GLY A 7 25.76 -9.36 -46.29
CA GLY A 7 25.23 -9.79 -45.00
C GLY A 7 24.44 -8.65 -44.35
N LEU A 8 23.16 -8.88 -44.09
CA LEU A 8 22.26 -7.98 -43.36
C LEU A 8 22.46 -8.18 -41.85
N GLY A 9 23.07 -7.22 -41.17
CA GLY A 9 23.22 -7.22 -39.71
C GLY A 9 21.99 -6.62 -39.02
N ILE A 10 21.25 -7.45 -38.28
CA ILE A 10 20.17 -7.00 -37.39
C ILE A 10 20.80 -6.48 -36.09
N LEU A 11 20.72 -5.17 -35.88
CA LEU A 11 21.07 -4.50 -34.63
C LEU A 11 19.92 -4.71 -33.63
N LEU A 12 20.13 -5.58 -32.65
CA LEU A 12 19.23 -5.76 -31.50
C LEU A 12 19.39 -4.55 -30.57
N ASN A 13 18.48 -3.57 -30.68
CA ASN A 13 18.39 -2.47 -29.73
C ASN A 13 17.85 -3.00 -28.39
N CYS A 14 18.73 -3.13 -27.41
CA CYS A 14 18.37 -3.46 -26.04
C CYS A 14 17.77 -2.20 -25.38
N ILE A 15 16.45 -2.10 -25.33
CA ILE A 15 15.78 -1.01 -24.60
C ILE A 15 16.03 -1.27 -23.11
N PRO A 16 16.62 -0.32 -22.35
CA PRO A 16 16.75 -0.47 -20.91
C PRO A 16 15.35 -0.50 -20.29
N GLY A 17 14.90 -1.69 -19.91
CA GLY A 17 13.69 -1.85 -19.10
C GLY A 17 13.93 -1.23 -17.74
N PHE A 18 13.15 -0.23 -17.35
CA PHE A 18 13.02 0.16 -15.95
C PHE A 18 12.41 -1.03 -15.21
N THR A 19 13.24 -1.81 -14.53
CA THR A 19 12.75 -2.86 -13.64
C THR A 19 12.25 -2.18 -12.36
N ALA A 20 10.94 -2.23 -12.12
CA ALA A 20 10.36 -1.75 -10.87
C ALA A 20 10.88 -2.62 -9.72
N ASP A 21 11.29 -2.00 -8.61
CA ASP A 21 11.79 -2.74 -7.46
C ASP A 21 10.61 -3.34 -6.66
N ARG A 22 10.17 -4.51 -7.13
CA ARG A 22 8.96 -5.20 -6.68
C ARG A 22 9.26 -6.18 -5.56
N ARG A 23 8.45 -6.16 -4.50
CA ARG A 23 8.50 -7.10 -3.36
C ARG A 23 7.12 -7.67 -3.14
N GLU A 24 7.04 -8.95 -2.85
CA GLU A 24 5.77 -9.63 -2.61
C GLU A 24 5.77 -10.32 -1.25
N VAL A 25 4.58 -10.43 -0.67
CA VAL A 25 4.33 -11.20 0.55
C VAL A 25 2.94 -11.82 0.46
N PHE A 26 2.83 -13.05 0.94
CA PHE A 26 1.60 -13.84 0.93
C PHE A 26 1.05 -13.97 2.35
N SER A 27 -0.26 -14.20 2.49
CA SER A 27 -0.84 -14.69 3.73
C SER A 27 -0.26 -16.07 4.11
N PRO A 28 -0.32 -16.47 5.38
CA PRO A 28 0.02 -17.84 5.80
C PRO A 28 -0.65 -18.94 4.94
N ASP A 29 -1.92 -18.79 4.59
CA ASP A 29 -2.68 -19.72 3.75
C ASP A 29 -2.50 -19.51 2.23
N LYS A 30 -1.73 -18.49 1.86
CA LYS A 30 -1.39 -18.08 0.48
C LYS A 30 -2.55 -17.60 -0.39
N LYS A 31 -3.74 -17.39 0.17
CA LYS A 31 -4.88 -16.85 -0.60
C LYS A 31 -4.77 -15.36 -0.84
N ILE A 32 -4.22 -14.60 0.12
CA ILE A 32 -3.96 -13.17 -0.06
C ILE A 32 -2.51 -12.97 -0.48
N ARG A 33 -2.29 -12.16 -1.51
CA ARG A 33 -0.96 -11.72 -1.94
C ARG A 33 -0.94 -10.20 -2.00
N LEU A 34 0.04 -9.60 -1.37
CA LEU A 34 0.37 -8.17 -1.52
C LEU A 34 1.63 -8.03 -2.36
N ALA A 35 1.59 -7.13 -3.33
CA ALA A 35 2.76 -6.72 -4.10
C ALA A 35 3.02 -5.24 -3.84
N ALA A 36 4.22 -4.90 -3.37
CA ALA A 36 4.70 -3.55 -3.18
C ALA A 36 5.75 -3.21 -4.25
N GLU A 37 5.60 -2.07 -4.91
CA GLU A 37 6.45 -1.63 -6.01
C GLU A 37 7.02 -0.25 -5.70
N VAL A 38 8.35 -0.11 -5.77
CA VAL A 38 9.05 1.16 -5.55
C VAL A 38 9.74 1.59 -6.85
N ASN A 39 9.25 2.65 -7.46
CA ASN A 39 9.79 3.25 -8.69
C ASN A 39 9.71 4.80 -8.65
N ASP A 40 8.84 5.44 -9.42
CA ASP A 40 8.48 6.86 -9.36
C ASP A 40 7.61 7.19 -8.14
N SER A 41 6.90 6.20 -7.59
CA SER A 41 6.17 6.28 -6.34
C SER A 41 6.23 4.94 -5.60
N ILE A 42 5.61 4.88 -4.42
CA ILE A 42 5.41 3.65 -3.68
C ILE A 42 3.99 3.17 -3.97
N TYR A 43 3.87 2.03 -4.63
CA TYR A 43 2.60 1.40 -4.95
C TYR A 43 2.42 0.12 -4.15
N TYR A 44 1.17 -0.22 -3.85
CA TYR A 44 0.79 -1.54 -3.40
C TYR A 44 -0.46 -2.03 -4.12
N SER A 45 -0.50 -3.33 -4.37
CA SER A 45 -1.62 -4.04 -4.99
C SER A 45 -1.96 -5.26 -4.15
N VAL A 46 -3.23 -5.63 -4.11
CA VAL A 46 -3.72 -6.75 -3.30
C VAL A 46 -4.50 -7.72 -4.19
N TYR A 47 -4.23 -9.00 -4.00
CA TYR A 47 -4.87 -10.09 -4.71
C TYR A 47 -5.45 -11.08 -3.72
N HIS A 48 -6.60 -11.66 -4.05
CA HIS A 48 -7.21 -12.76 -3.32
C HIS A 48 -7.54 -13.90 -4.28
N ASN A 49 -7.00 -15.10 -4.02
CA ASN A 49 -7.07 -16.28 -4.89
C ASN A 49 -6.67 -15.98 -6.35
N GLY A 50 -5.65 -15.15 -6.55
CA GLY A 50 -5.16 -14.74 -7.87
C GLY A 50 -5.90 -13.57 -8.51
N SER A 51 -7.11 -13.24 -8.07
CA SER A 51 -7.87 -12.07 -8.55
C SER A 51 -7.37 -10.79 -7.89
N MET A 52 -7.11 -9.75 -8.68
CA MET A 52 -6.78 -8.42 -8.15
C MET A 52 -8.02 -7.82 -7.50
N ILE A 53 -7.91 -7.44 -6.22
CA ILE A 53 -8.99 -6.79 -5.47
C ILE A 53 -8.65 -5.33 -5.12
N LEU A 54 -7.37 -4.98 -5.19
CA LEU A 54 -6.87 -3.62 -5.10
C LEU A 54 -5.81 -3.40 -6.18
N GLU A 55 -6.08 -2.47 -7.08
CA GLU A 55 -5.16 -2.01 -8.12
C GLU A 55 -3.98 -1.24 -7.52
N PRO A 56 -2.89 -1.01 -8.29
CA PRO A 56 -1.74 -0.23 -7.84
C PRO A 56 -2.15 1.10 -7.20
N SER A 57 -2.03 1.13 -5.88
CA SER A 57 -2.50 2.20 -5.02
C SER A 57 -1.31 2.88 -4.34
N VAL A 58 -1.30 4.21 -4.33
CA VAL A 58 -0.15 5.00 -3.87
C VAL A 58 -0.15 5.15 -2.37
N ILE A 59 1.03 5.00 -1.77
CA ILE A 59 1.36 5.41 -0.40
C ILE A 59 2.38 6.56 -0.48
N ASP A 60 2.06 7.70 0.12
CA ASP A 60 3.01 8.80 0.27
C ASP A 60 2.69 9.63 1.52
N MET A 61 3.67 10.41 1.99
CA MET A 61 3.51 11.28 3.16
C MET A 61 4.39 12.51 2.96
N LEU A 62 3.80 13.69 3.16
CA LEU A 62 4.43 15.00 3.01
C LEU A 62 4.68 15.60 4.39
N LEU A 63 5.92 16.01 4.64
CA LEU A 63 6.33 16.74 5.83
C LEU A 63 6.22 18.27 5.63
N SER A 64 6.25 19.01 6.74
CA SER A 64 6.20 20.48 6.77
C SER A 64 7.37 21.18 6.08
N ASP A 65 8.51 20.50 5.95
CA ASP A 65 9.69 21.03 5.26
C ASP A 65 9.67 20.77 3.75
N GLY A 66 8.58 20.18 3.24
CA GLY A 66 8.39 19.84 1.83
C GLY A 66 8.89 18.43 1.46
N THR A 67 9.55 17.72 2.37
CA THR A 67 10.05 16.36 2.13
C THR A 67 8.89 15.38 1.97
N ARG A 68 8.95 14.51 0.95
CA ARG A 68 8.08 13.35 0.80
C ARG A 68 8.83 12.06 1.08
N ILE A 69 8.13 11.01 1.53
CA ILE A 69 8.72 9.66 1.64
C ILE A 69 9.04 9.04 0.26
N SER A 70 8.43 9.60 -0.77
CA SER A 70 8.66 9.27 -2.18
C SER A 70 9.80 10.06 -2.82
N ASP A 71 10.49 10.95 -2.08
CA ASP A 71 11.63 11.66 -2.66
C ASP A 71 12.85 10.73 -2.74
N LYS A 72 13.49 10.69 -3.92
CA LYS A 72 14.71 9.89 -4.17
C LYS A 72 14.50 8.41 -3.80
N LEU A 73 13.37 7.83 -4.23
CA LEU A 73 12.98 6.46 -3.93
C LEU A 73 14.08 5.45 -4.30
N ALA A 74 14.41 4.64 -3.31
CA ALA A 74 15.25 3.47 -3.46
C ALA A 74 15.09 2.60 -2.22
N ILE A 75 14.98 1.29 -2.42
CA ILE A 75 15.00 0.32 -1.32
C ILE A 75 16.44 0.20 -0.81
N ARG A 76 16.64 0.46 0.48
CA ARG A 76 17.91 0.20 1.18
C ARG A 76 18.01 -1.26 1.61
N ARG A 77 16.90 -1.82 2.09
CA ARG A 77 16.79 -3.22 2.52
C ARG A 77 15.32 -3.61 2.51
N SER A 78 15.02 -4.88 2.23
CA SER A 78 13.71 -5.47 2.46
C SER A 78 13.84 -6.85 3.10
N SER A 79 12.86 -7.25 3.89
CA SER A 79 12.78 -8.60 4.47
C SER A 79 11.34 -9.06 4.59
N VAL A 80 11.12 -10.37 4.45
CA VAL A 80 9.86 -11.02 4.78
C VAL A 80 10.07 -11.88 6.02
N THR A 81 9.15 -11.83 6.99
CA THR A 81 9.24 -12.59 8.24
C THR A 81 7.88 -13.15 8.62
N PHE A 82 7.85 -14.41 9.05
CA PHE A 82 6.64 -15.05 9.55
C PHE A 82 6.47 -14.78 11.04
N HIS A 83 5.26 -14.41 11.45
CA HIS A 83 4.88 -14.16 12.83
C HIS A 83 3.72 -15.08 13.23
N LYS A 84 3.82 -15.67 14.43
CA LYS A 84 2.77 -16.50 15.01
C LYS A 84 2.75 -16.30 16.52
N ASN A 85 1.84 -15.47 16.98
CA ASN A 85 1.65 -15.13 18.38
C ASN A 85 0.16 -15.19 18.77
N ILE A 86 -0.11 -14.91 20.04
CA ILE A 86 -1.46 -14.71 20.57
C ILE A 86 -1.47 -13.37 21.31
N ILE A 87 -2.43 -12.52 20.96
CA ILE A 87 -2.76 -11.32 21.72
C ILE A 87 -3.74 -11.72 22.81
N THR A 88 -3.42 -11.40 24.07
CA THR A 88 -4.34 -11.56 25.21
C THR A 88 -5.03 -10.24 25.47
N SER A 89 -6.34 -10.16 25.23
CA SER A 89 -7.09 -8.95 25.50
C SER A 89 -7.22 -8.73 27.02
N PRO A 90 -6.78 -7.57 27.55
CA PRO A 90 -6.97 -7.26 28.97
C PRO A 90 -8.45 -7.05 29.32
N VAL A 91 -9.25 -6.59 28.35
CA VAL A 91 -10.69 -6.42 28.45
C VAL A 91 -11.35 -7.18 27.28
N PRO A 92 -11.80 -8.42 27.50
CA PRO A 92 -12.38 -9.23 26.43
C PRO A 92 -13.78 -8.74 26.04
N GLU A 93 -13.96 -8.38 24.78
CA GLU A 93 -15.28 -8.12 24.20
C GLU A 93 -15.87 -9.41 23.60
N LYS A 94 -15.30 -9.87 22.47
CA LYS A 94 -15.73 -11.11 21.79
C LYS A 94 -14.86 -12.32 22.10
N ARG A 95 -13.56 -12.11 22.33
CA ARG A 95 -12.55 -13.17 22.54
C ARG A 95 -11.47 -12.67 23.50
N LYS A 96 -11.00 -13.56 24.39
CA LYS A 96 -9.86 -13.29 25.28
C LYS A 96 -8.50 -13.48 24.59
N TYR A 97 -8.40 -14.50 23.74
CA TYR A 97 -7.18 -14.85 23.01
C TYR A 97 -7.41 -14.67 21.51
N ILE A 98 -6.61 -13.82 20.88
CA ILE A 98 -6.72 -13.47 19.47
C ILE A 98 -5.45 -13.96 18.77
N PRO A 99 -5.56 -14.90 17.81
CA PRO A 99 -4.42 -15.32 17.01
C PRO A 99 -3.83 -14.13 16.25
N ASP A 100 -2.52 -13.93 16.36
CA ASP A 100 -1.77 -12.92 15.62
C ASP A 100 -0.78 -13.63 14.69
N VAL A 101 -1.28 -14.05 13.53
CA VAL A 101 -0.56 -14.93 12.59
C VAL A 101 -0.55 -14.30 11.20
N TYR A 102 0.64 -13.90 10.73
CA TYR A 102 0.81 -13.17 9.48
C TYR A 102 2.22 -13.31 8.94
N ASN A 103 2.41 -12.95 7.66
CA ASN A 103 3.72 -12.63 7.13
C ASN A 103 3.89 -11.10 7.08
N GLU A 104 5.04 -10.61 7.54
CA GLU A 104 5.42 -9.20 7.52
C GLU A 104 6.41 -8.95 6.39
N LEU A 105 6.15 -7.97 5.53
CA LEU A 105 7.12 -7.39 4.60
C LEU A 105 7.56 -6.03 5.13
N SER A 106 8.84 -5.91 5.49
CA SER A 106 9.45 -4.66 5.90
C SER A 106 10.32 -4.12 4.77
N ILE A 107 10.06 -2.90 4.33
CA ILE A 107 10.83 -2.19 3.30
C ILE A 107 11.46 -0.95 3.94
N ARG A 108 12.79 -0.94 4.09
CA ARG A 108 13.56 0.22 4.52
C ARG A 108 13.95 1.03 3.29
N LEU A 109 13.48 2.27 3.20
CA LEU A 109 13.86 3.21 2.14
C LEU A 109 15.26 3.80 2.39
N ARG A 110 15.86 4.47 1.41
CA ARG A 110 17.08 5.27 1.63
C ARG A 110 16.83 6.49 2.50
N GLN A 111 15.71 7.19 2.26
CA GLN A 111 15.17 8.19 3.18
C GLN A 111 14.87 7.60 4.55
N PRO A 112 14.75 8.38 5.65
CA PRO A 112 14.56 7.88 7.01
C PRO A 112 13.15 7.32 7.30
N PHE A 113 12.64 6.48 6.40
CA PHE A 113 11.34 5.81 6.52
C PHE A 113 11.43 4.31 6.22
N SER A 114 10.57 3.54 6.88
CA SER A 114 10.20 2.20 6.44
C SER A 114 8.72 2.13 6.15
N ILE A 115 8.33 1.19 5.29
CA ILE A 115 6.94 0.75 5.17
C ILE A 115 6.90 -0.71 5.61
N ILE A 116 5.96 -1.01 6.49
CA ILE A 116 5.73 -2.35 7.01
C ILE A 116 4.35 -2.78 6.56
N PHE A 117 4.28 -3.88 5.81
CA PHE A 117 3.04 -4.56 5.44
C PHE A 117 2.89 -5.83 6.27
N ARG A 118 1.68 -6.12 6.74
CA ARG A 118 1.31 -7.38 7.36
C ARG A 118 0.20 -8.02 6.56
N VAL A 119 0.38 -9.28 6.18
CA VAL A 119 -0.59 -10.06 5.41
C VAL A 119 -1.07 -11.22 6.27
N TYR A 120 -2.31 -11.10 6.74
CA TYR A 120 -3.07 -12.12 7.45
C TYR A 120 -3.88 -12.94 6.43
N ASP A 121 -4.48 -14.05 6.85
CA ASP A 121 -5.35 -14.86 5.99
C ASP A 121 -6.67 -14.15 5.63
N ASP A 122 -7.04 -13.11 6.38
CA ASP A 122 -8.31 -12.37 6.26
C ASP A 122 -8.12 -10.88 5.97
N GLY A 123 -6.89 -10.40 5.79
CA GLY A 123 -6.66 -8.99 5.53
C GLY A 123 -5.20 -8.57 5.39
N VAL A 124 -5.05 -7.32 4.98
CA VAL A 124 -3.75 -6.64 4.84
C VAL A 124 -3.78 -5.32 5.59
N ALA A 125 -2.68 -5.02 6.26
CA ALA A 125 -2.46 -3.74 6.91
C ALA A 125 -1.08 -3.21 6.54
N TYR A 126 -0.92 -1.89 6.54
CA TYR A 126 0.39 -1.26 6.44
C TYR A 126 0.55 -0.11 7.43
N ARG A 127 1.80 0.26 7.69
CA ARG A 127 2.15 1.50 8.39
C ARG A 127 3.47 2.05 7.89
N ILE A 128 3.60 3.37 7.96
CA ILE A 128 4.87 4.08 7.76
C ILE A 128 5.57 4.18 9.12
N VAL A 129 6.87 3.90 9.13
CA VAL A 129 7.73 4.03 10.32
C VAL A 129 8.80 5.08 10.05
N SER A 130 8.80 6.15 10.85
CA SER A 130 9.85 7.16 10.84
C SER A 130 11.11 6.67 11.57
N HIS A 131 12.28 7.05 11.06
CA HIS A 131 13.59 6.85 11.68
C HIS A 131 14.26 8.19 12.03
N TYR A 132 13.52 9.30 11.99
CA TYR A 132 14.00 10.57 12.54
C TYR A 132 14.21 10.43 14.05
N ARG A 133 15.28 11.03 14.55
CA ARG A 133 15.57 11.07 16.00
C ARG A 133 14.75 12.15 16.70
N ASP A 134 14.48 13.22 15.99
CA ASP A 134 13.71 14.37 16.48
C ASP A 134 12.28 14.35 15.93
N SER A 135 11.46 15.25 16.45
CA SER A 135 10.08 15.45 16.01
C SER A 135 9.99 15.82 14.53
N ILE A 136 8.97 15.29 13.86
CA ILE A 136 8.57 15.68 12.51
C ILE A 136 7.10 16.13 12.52
N THR A 137 6.75 17.03 11.63
CA THR A 137 5.35 17.43 11.41
C THR A 137 4.88 16.92 10.06
N ILE A 138 3.81 16.13 10.07
CA ILE A 138 3.18 15.61 8.86
C ILE A 138 2.14 16.63 8.39
N MET A 139 2.26 17.07 7.14
CA MET A 139 1.29 17.98 6.51
C MET A 139 0.18 17.24 5.79
N ASN A 140 0.52 16.13 5.13
CA ASN A 140 -0.46 15.35 4.39
C ASN A 140 -0.03 13.89 4.29
N GLU A 141 -1.01 13.00 4.32
CA GLU A 141 -0.84 11.58 3.99
C GLU A 141 -1.63 11.28 2.71
N LYS A 142 -1.03 10.49 1.82
CA LYS A 142 -1.70 9.96 0.64
C LYS A 142 -1.81 8.44 0.82
N ALA A 143 -2.99 8.00 1.23
CA ALA A 143 -3.37 6.60 1.37
C ALA A 143 -4.47 6.29 0.35
N VAL A 144 -4.07 5.87 -0.85
CA VAL A 144 -5.01 5.62 -1.95
C VAL A 144 -5.54 4.19 -1.88
N TYR A 145 -6.80 4.00 -2.27
CA TYR A 145 -7.39 2.68 -2.49
C TYR A 145 -8.07 2.67 -3.86
N ARG A 146 -7.43 2.05 -4.86
CA ARG A 146 -8.00 1.90 -6.21
C ARG A 146 -8.63 0.52 -6.34
N PHE A 147 -9.94 0.49 -6.51
CA PHE A 147 -10.67 -0.74 -6.75
C PHE A 147 -10.82 -0.99 -8.26
N PRO A 148 -10.72 -2.26 -8.71
CA PRO A 148 -10.79 -2.60 -10.14
C PRO A 148 -12.19 -2.47 -10.74
N ALA A 149 -13.21 -2.27 -9.92
CA ALA A 149 -14.59 -2.09 -10.36
C ALA A 149 -15.32 -1.06 -9.51
N ASN A 150 -16.39 -0.49 -10.08
CA ASN A 150 -17.31 0.38 -9.36
C ASN A 150 -18.20 -0.47 -8.42
N HIS A 151 -17.73 -0.67 -7.20
CA HIS A 151 -18.44 -1.45 -6.18
C HIS A 151 -19.53 -0.62 -5.47
N LEU A 152 -20.56 -1.28 -4.96
CA LEU A 152 -21.44 -0.68 -3.97
C LEU A 152 -20.72 -0.57 -2.63
N LEU A 153 -20.74 0.62 -2.05
CA LEU A 153 -20.18 0.93 -0.75
C LEU A 153 -21.28 1.01 0.30
N TYR A 154 -20.96 0.51 1.48
CA TYR A 154 -21.69 0.81 2.71
C TYR A 154 -20.87 1.86 3.47
N TYR A 155 -21.29 3.12 3.42
CA TYR A 155 -20.48 4.23 3.92
C TYR A 155 -21.33 5.24 4.73
N PRO A 156 -20.92 5.57 5.97
CA PRO A 156 -21.55 6.62 6.76
C PRO A 156 -20.94 7.98 6.39
N GLU A 157 -21.50 8.62 5.36
CA GLU A 157 -21.02 9.92 4.86
C GLU A 157 -21.22 11.02 5.90
N VAL A 158 -20.12 11.69 6.29
CA VAL A 158 -20.16 12.80 7.24
C VAL A 158 -20.79 14.02 6.58
N VAL A 159 -21.91 14.48 7.14
CA VAL A 159 -22.59 15.69 6.67
C VAL A 159 -22.04 16.90 7.40
N LYS A 160 -21.41 17.82 6.66
CA LYS A 160 -20.90 19.08 7.21
C LYS A 160 -22.05 19.95 7.71
N ARG A 161 -21.92 20.49 8.93
CA ARG A 161 -22.85 21.48 9.52
C ARG A 161 -22.52 22.88 9.03
N GLU A 162 -23.52 23.76 8.90
CA GLU A 162 -23.32 25.12 8.39
C GLU A 162 -22.37 25.96 9.26
N ASN A 163 -22.40 25.74 10.58
CA ASN A 163 -21.65 26.51 11.57
C ASN A 163 -20.33 25.83 12.01
N ALA A 164 -19.89 24.77 11.33
CA ALA A 164 -18.67 24.04 11.67
C ALA A 164 -17.94 23.50 10.43
N ASP A 165 -16.70 23.06 10.60
CA ASP A 165 -16.03 22.28 9.57
C ASP A 165 -16.54 20.83 9.53
N SER A 166 -16.11 20.07 8.53
CA SER A 166 -16.50 18.66 8.37
C SER A 166 -15.84 17.72 9.39
N PHE A 167 -14.83 18.18 10.14
CA PHE A 167 -14.14 17.37 11.14
C PHE A 167 -14.81 17.46 12.51
N HIS A 168 -15.64 18.49 12.74
CA HIS A 168 -16.51 18.59 13.90
C HIS A 168 -17.74 17.67 13.76
N THR A 169 -17.52 16.36 13.94
CA THR A 169 -18.56 15.32 13.84
C THR A 169 -18.50 14.35 15.02
N SER A 170 -19.64 13.74 15.39
CA SER A 170 -19.73 12.66 16.38
C SER A 170 -19.55 11.25 15.78
N PHE A 171 -19.47 11.14 14.44
CA PHE A 171 -19.42 9.87 13.70
C PHE A 171 -20.66 8.99 13.86
N GLU A 172 -21.85 9.60 13.99
CA GLU A 172 -23.13 8.92 14.23
C GLU A 172 -24.06 8.90 12.99
N GLU A 173 -23.51 9.05 11.79
CA GLU A 173 -24.31 9.08 10.56
C GLU A 173 -24.78 7.66 10.14
N PRO A 174 -26.00 7.52 9.59
CA PRO A 174 -26.48 6.23 9.10
C PRO A 174 -25.70 5.79 7.86
N TYR A 175 -25.54 4.47 7.70
CA TYR A 175 -24.95 3.89 6.49
C TYR A 175 -25.81 4.20 5.26
N GLN A 176 -25.16 4.71 4.23
CA GLN A 176 -25.73 4.85 2.89
C GLN A 176 -25.17 3.75 1.98
N ILE A 177 -25.97 3.33 1.00
CA ILE A 177 -25.57 2.38 -0.04
C ILE A 177 -25.43 3.16 -1.34
N LYS A 178 -24.20 3.32 -1.82
CA LYS A 178 -23.88 4.14 -3.00
C LYS A 178 -22.81 3.47 -3.87
N PRO A 179 -22.85 3.61 -5.20
CA PRO A 179 -21.71 3.26 -6.05
C PRO A 179 -20.45 4.06 -5.68
N LEU A 180 -19.26 3.44 -5.80
CA LEU A 180 -17.96 4.06 -5.54
C LEU A 180 -17.71 5.31 -6.37
N ASP A 181 -18.17 5.38 -7.61
CA ASP A 181 -18.02 6.57 -8.46
C ASP A 181 -18.99 7.72 -8.12
N SER A 182 -19.96 7.48 -7.24
CA SER A 182 -20.96 8.48 -6.82
C SER A 182 -20.58 9.23 -5.53
N ILE A 183 -19.50 8.82 -4.85
CA ILE A 183 -18.99 9.52 -3.68
C ILE A 183 -18.03 10.63 -4.11
N ASN A 184 -18.20 11.83 -3.54
CA ASN A 184 -17.27 12.93 -3.73
C ASN A 184 -16.12 12.77 -2.72
N GLY A 185 -14.90 12.56 -3.21
CA GLY A 185 -13.68 12.41 -2.40
C GLY A 185 -12.61 13.42 -2.80
#